data_AF-A0A947E8T5-F1
#
_entry.id   AF-A0A947E8T5-F1
#
_cell.length_a   1.000
_cell.length_b   1.000
_cell.length_c   1.000
_cell.angle_alpha   90.00
_cell.angle_beta   90.00
_cell.angle_gamma   90.00
#
_symmetry.space_group_name_H-M   'P 1'
#
loop_
_entity.id
_entity.type
_entity.pdbx_description
1 polymer ?
#
loop_
_entity_poly.entity_id
_entity_poly.type
_entity_poly.pdbx_seq_one_letter_code
_entity_poly.pdbx_strand_id
1 'polypeptide(L)'
;MNPLELASHGPVIPVIVIERLEDAVPLAEALVAGGVKVLEITLRTPIALKCMEAIARAVPGAIVGAGTVRSVDDAKAARDAG
;
A
#
# COMPACT_ATOMS: atom_id res chain seq x y z
N MET A 1 1.15 -8.86 13.05
CA MET A 1 1.26 -7.45 13.46
C MET A 1 -0.03 -7.08 14.18
N ASN A 2 0.06 -6.44 15.33
CA ASN A 2 -1.11 -5.87 16.00
C ASN A 2 -1.53 -4.59 15.23
N PRO A 3 -2.82 -4.37 14.92
CA PRO A 3 -3.27 -3.17 14.21
C PRO A 3 -2.81 -1.85 14.85
N LEU A 4 -2.68 -1.79 16.18
CA LEU A 4 -2.19 -0.59 16.88
C LEU A 4 -0.70 -0.33 16.65
N GLU A 5 0.09 -1.36 16.34
CA GLU A 5 1.50 -1.20 16.00
C GLU A 5 1.68 -0.47 14.66
N LEU A 6 0.73 -0.53 13.73
CA LEU A 6 0.82 0.21 12.47
C LEU A 6 0.88 1.72 12.72
N ALA A 7 0.06 2.23 13.65
CA ALA A 7 0.01 3.64 13.99
C ALA A 7 1.29 4.17 14.66
N SER A 8 2.17 3.30 15.18
CA SER A 8 3.45 3.73 15.75
C SER A 8 4.57 3.88 14.72
N HIS A 9 4.36 3.45 13.47
CA HIS A 9 5.37 3.51 12.41
C HIS A 9 5.49 4.90 11.75
N GLY A 10 4.54 5.80 11.99
CA GLY A 10 4.55 7.14 11.44
C GLY A 10 3.40 8.01 11.96
N PRO A 11 3.46 9.34 11.75
CA PRO A 11 2.44 10.27 12.24
C PRO A 11 1.11 10.18 11.48
N VAL A 12 1.11 9.59 10.28
CA VAL A 12 -0.04 9.47 9.39
C VAL A 12 0.00 8.16 8.62
N ILE A 13 -1.17 7.72 8.15
CA ILE A 13 -1.33 6.64 7.17
C ILE A 13 -2.02 7.24 5.94
N PRO A 14 -1.30 7.49 4.83
CA PRO A 14 -1.91 8.02 3.61
C PRO A 14 -2.83 6.98 2.96
N VAL A 15 -4.01 7.45 2.56
CA VAL A 15 -4.98 6.71 1.73
C VAL A 15 -4.75 7.09 0.27
N ILE A 16 -4.20 6.17 -0.51
CA ILE A 16 -3.61 6.45 -1.82
C ILE A 16 -4.49 5.86 -2.93
N VAL A 17 -4.71 6.64 -3.99
CA VAL A 17 -5.21 6.19 -5.28
C VAL A 17 -4.07 6.28 -6.27
N ILE A 18 -3.81 5.20 -7.01
CA ILE A 18 -2.76 5.17 -8.04
C ILE A 18 -3.44 4.89 -9.38
N GLU A 19 -3.28 5.82 -10.33
CA GLU A 19 -3.86 5.73 -11.67
C GLU A 19 -2.92 5.13 -12.71
N ARG A 20 -1.60 5.22 -12.48
CA ARG A 20 -0.56 4.71 -13.38
C ARG A 20 0.40 3.79 -12.63
N LEU A 21 0.73 2.64 -13.23
CA LEU A 21 1.55 1.64 -12.56
C LEU A 21 2.98 2.15 -12.31
N GLU A 22 3.51 2.93 -13.25
CA GLU A 22 4.85 3.53 -13.17
C GLU A 22 5.04 4.49 -11.99
N ASP A 23 3.96 5.04 -11.43
CA ASP A 23 4.02 5.94 -10.28
C ASP A 23 4.16 5.20 -8.95
N ALA A 24 3.83 3.90 -8.90
CA ALA A 24 3.66 3.16 -7.65
C ALA A 24 4.97 3.07 -6.83
N VAL A 25 6.05 2.62 -7.46
CA VAL A 25 7.35 2.44 -6.78
C VAL A 25 7.99 3.79 -6.44
N PRO A 26 8.11 4.77 -7.36
CA PRO A 26 8.69 6.07 -7.01
C PRO A 26 7.93 6.80 -5.90
N LEU A 27 6.59 6.71 -5.88
CA LEU A 27 5.77 7.26 -4.81
C LEU A 27 6.10 6.62 -3.46
N ALA A 28 6.14 5.28 -3.40
CA ALA A 28 6.42 4.56 -2.16
C ALA A 28 7.85 4.83 -1.65
N GLU A 29 8.85 4.88 -2.52
CA GLU A 29 10.23 5.24 -2.17
C GLU A 29 10.31 6.65 -1.57
N ALA A 30 9.64 7.63 -2.19
CA ALA A 30 9.60 9.00 -1.69
C ALA A 30 8.94 9.10 -0.31
N LEU A 31 7.82 8.38 -0.11
CA LEU A 31 7.13 8.34 1.18
C LEU A 31 7.99 7.70 2.27
N VAL A 32 8.62 6.55 1.98
CA VAL A 32 9.50 5.86 2.93
C VAL A 32 10.72 6.72 3.27
N ALA A 33 11.34 7.39 2.28
CA ALA A 33 12.43 8.34 2.50
C ALA A 33 12.00 9.53 3.38
N GLY A 34 10.74 9.96 3.26
CA GLY A 34 10.11 10.96 4.13
C GLY A 34 9.66 10.46 5.50
N GLY A 35 9.90 9.18 5.83
CA GLY A 35 9.51 8.57 7.11
C GLY A 35 8.07 8.07 7.18
N VAL A 36 7.32 8.08 6.07
CA VAL A 36 5.97 7.53 5.97
C VAL A 36 6.03 6.11 5.44
N LYS A 37 5.96 5.13 6.34
CA LYS A 37 6.18 3.71 6.00
C LYS A 37 4.91 2.91 5.74
N VAL A 38 3.79 3.26 6.37
CA VAL A 38 2.53 2.53 6.23
C VAL A 38 1.72 3.15 5.11
N LEU A 39 1.42 2.40 4.04
CA LEU A 39 0.80 2.89 2.82
C LEU A 39 -0.51 2.14 2.56
N GLU A 40 -1.65 2.84 2.61
CA GLU A 40 -2.95 2.24 2.25
C GLU A 40 -3.25 2.49 0.78
N ILE A 41 -3.14 1.45 -0.05
CA ILE A 41 -3.50 1.51 -1.47
C ILE A 41 -4.97 1.14 -1.63
N THR A 42 -5.80 2.07 -2.11
CA THR A 42 -7.23 1.81 -2.27
C THR A 42 -7.53 1.01 -3.53
N LEU A 43 -8.40 0.01 -3.43
CA LEU A 43 -8.89 -0.82 -4.55
C LEU A 43 -9.93 -0.08 -5.42
N ARG A 44 -9.68 1.21 -5.68
CA ARG A 44 -10.54 2.09 -6.51
C ARG A 44 -10.07 2.19 -7.96
N THR A 45 -8.91 1.64 -8.29
CA THR A 45 -8.42 1.56 -9.67
C THR A 45 -8.18 0.11 -10.09
N PRO A 46 -8.33 -0.24 -11.38
CA PRO A 46 -8.09 -1.60 -11.87
C PRO A 46 -6.64 -2.08 -11.68
N ILE A 47 -5.70 -1.17 -11.44
CA ILE A 47 -4.27 -1.46 -11.30
C ILE A 47 -3.79 -1.53 -9.85
N ALA A 48 -4.65 -1.25 -8.86
CA ALA A 48 -4.27 -1.13 -7.46
C ALA A 48 -3.48 -2.34 -6.93
N LEU A 49 -3.93 -3.56 -7.24
CA LEU A 49 -3.24 -4.79 -6.83
C LEU A 49 -1.86 -4.93 -7.46
N LYS A 50 -1.70 -4.55 -8.74
CA LYS A 50 -0.39 -4.56 -9.42
C LYS A 50 0.55 -3.52 -8.81
N CYS A 51 0.02 -2.36 -8.42
CA CYS A 51 0.78 -1.34 -7.70
C CYS A 51 1.24 -1.86 -6.33
N MET A 52 0.36 -2.51 -5.56
CA MET A 52 0.71 -3.14 -4.29
C MET A 52 1.84 -4.16 -4.46
N GLU A 53 1.72 -5.07 -5.43
CA GLU A 53 2.74 -6.09 -5.72
C GLU A 53 4.09 -5.46 -6.12
N ALA A 54 4.07 -4.44 -6.96
CA ALA A 54 5.27 -3.72 -7.36
C ALA A 54 5.95 -3.05 -6.15
N ILE A 55 5.18 -2.38 -5.29
CA ILE A 55 5.72 -1.71 -4.09
C ILE A 55 6.26 -2.73 -3.10
N ALA A 56 5.50 -3.78 -2.77
CA ALA A 56 5.90 -4.80 -1.82
C ALA A 56 7.21 -5.51 -2.23
N ARG A 57 7.43 -5.69 -3.54
CA ARG A 57 8.67 -6.26 -4.07
C ARG A 57 9.84 -5.28 -4.11
N ALA A 58 9.59 -4.04 -4.52
CA ALA A 58 10.65 -3.07 -4.81
C ALA A 58 11.07 -2.23 -3.60
N VAL A 59 10.18 -2.06 -2.60
CA VAL A 59 10.38 -1.14 -1.48
C VAL A 59 10.25 -1.87 -0.13
N PRO A 60 11.29 -2.61 0.32
CA PRO A 60 11.25 -3.37 1.57
C PRO A 60 10.96 -2.55 2.84
N GLY A 61 11.12 -1.23 2.79
CA GLY A 61 10.81 -0.32 3.90
C GLY A 61 9.33 0.10 3.97
N ALA A 62 8.53 -0.23 2.96
CA ALA A 62 7.10 0.05 2.91
C ALA A 62 6.29 -1.08 3.54
N ILE A 63 5.34 -0.72 4.39
CA ILE A 63 4.29 -1.59 4.89
C ILE A 63 3.05 -1.27 4.06
N VAL A 64 2.76 -2.12 3.08
CA VAL A 64 1.64 -1.93 2.16
C VAL A 64 0.39 -2.57 2.76
N GLY A 65 -0.75 -1.88 2.64
CA GLY A 65 -2.06 -2.41 2.97
C GLY A 65 -3.10 -2.04 1.91
N ALA A 66 -4.22 -2.74 1.91
CA ALA A 66 -5.33 -2.46 0.99
C ALA A 66 -6.46 -1.70 1.69
N GLY A 67 -6.92 -0.64 1.04
CA GLY A 67 -8.12 0.13 1.40
C GLY A 67 -9.27 -0.14 0.45
N THR A 68 -10.50 0.22 0.84
CA THR A 68 -11.71 0.03 -0.01
C THR A 68 -11.95 -1.43 -0.42
N VAL A 69 -11.60 -2.38 0.46
CA VAL A 69 -11.93 -3.81 0.31
C VAL A 69 -13.43 -3.99 0.53
N ARG A 70 -14.15 -4.55 -0.45
CA ARG A 70 -15.63 -4.70 -0.40
C ARG A 70 -16.09 -6.14 -0.47
N SER A 71 -15.20 -7.08 -0.75
CA SER A 71 -15.52 -8.50 -0.89
C SER A 71 -14.43 -9.39 -0.27
N VAL A 72 -14.77 -10.66 -0.07
CA VAL A 72 -13.79 -11.68 0.36
C VAL A 72 -12.70 -11.87 -0.70
N ASP A 73 -13.04 -11.75 -1.98
CA ASP A 73 -12.08 -11.92 -3.06
C ASP A 73 -11.14 -10.72 -3.16
N ASP A 74 -11.63 -9.49 -2.88
CA ASP A 74 -10.78 -8.31 -2.72
C ASP A 74 -9.75 -8.54 -1.60
N ALA A 75 -10.18 -9.08 -0.46
CA ALA A 75 -9.31 -9.34 0.69
C ALA A 75 -8.24 -10.40 0.39
N LYS A 76 -8.61 -11.48 -0.32
CA LYS A 76 -7.67 -12.51 -0.76
C LYS A 76 -6.66 -11.94 -1.75
N ALA A 77 -7.14 -11.24 -2.78
CA ALA A 77 -6.28 -10.67 -3.81
C ALA A 77 -5.32 -9.62 -3.24
N ALA A 78 -5.77 -8.79 -2.30
CA ALA A 78 -4.92 -7.85 -1.58
C ALA A 78 -3.80 -8.56 -0.80
N ARG A 79 -4.15 -9.57 0.00
CA ARG A 79 -3.18 -10.36 0.78
C ARG A 79 -2.15 -11.05 -0.12
N ASP A 80 -2.59 -11.56 -1.27
CA ASP A 80 -1.71 -12.25 -2.21
C ASP A 80 -0.81 -11.27 -2.99
N ALA A 81 -1.19 -10.00 -3.08
CA ALA A 81 -0.42 -8.93 -3.71
C ALA A 81 0.66 -8.30 -2.78
N GLY A 82 0.48 -8.35 -1.46
CA GLY A 82 1.45 -7.80 -0.51
C GLY A 82 0.87 -7.56 0.88
#